data_AF-A0A1B6G902-F1
#
_entry.id   AF-A0A1B6G902-F1
#
_cell.length_a   1.000
_cell.length_b   1.000
_cell.length_c   1.000
_cell.angle_alpha   90.00
_cell.angle_beta   90.00
_cell.angle_gamma   90.00
#
_symmetry.space_group_name_H-M   'P 1'
#
loop_
_entity.id
_entity.type
_entity.pdbx_description
1 polymer ?
#
loop_
_entity_poly.entity_id
_entity_poly.type
_entity_poly.pdbx_seq_one_letter_code
_entity_poly.pdbx_strand_id
1 'polypeptide(L)'
;AYDGQKVNSQDIIYPLMTKRCPALVDKPKLIFFQCCRGSEPPYHVTKEQVAVPELNDSLTVQNNDTIQIDGKILTAPTAETIKGVSDFLIGYSTSPGFVSGRTSCGSHYIQILCQVLCRHAQDCNIIEILGKYRPLSLT
;
A
#
# COMPACT_ATOMS: atom_id res chain seq x y z
N ALA A 1 8.24 -22.83 -17.22
CA ALA A 1 9.28 -21.82 -17.49
C ALA A 1 8.68 -20.43 -17.26
N TYR A 2 9.49 -19.45 -16.83
CA TYR A 2 9.08 -18.05 -16.71
C TYR A 2 9.33 -17.31 -18.04
N ASP A 3 8.40 -16.48 -18.49
CA ASP A 3 8.39 -15.86 -19.82
C ASP A 3 8.93 -14.41 -19.85
N GLY A 4 9.23 -13.82 -18.70
CA GLY A 4 9.77 -12.46 -18.61
C GLY A 4 8.75 -11.34 -18.83
N GLN A 5 7.47 -11.65 -19.05
CA GLN A 5 6.48 -10.63 -19.38
C GLN A 5 5.98 -9.91 -18.13
N LYS A 6 5.61 -8.63 -18.31
CA LYS A 6 4.98 -7.82 -17.26
C LYS A 6 3.49 -8.13 -17.19
N VAL A 7 2.97 -8.27 -15.98
CA VAL A 7 1.54 -8.43 -15.71
C VAL A 7 1.04 -7.19 -14.98
N ASN A 8 -0.10 -6.64 -15.42
CA ASN A 8 -0.71 -5.52 -14.71
C ASN A 8 -1.32 -6.04 -13.40
N SER A 9 -1.11 -5.33 -12.28
CA SER A 9 -1.70 -5.73 -11.00
C SER A 9 -3.23 -5.80 -11.04
N GLN A 10 -3.87 -5.00 -11.90
CA GLN A 10 -5.32 -5.07 -12.10
C GLN A 10 -5.78 -6.39 -12.71
N ASP A 11 -4.96 -7.04 -13.54
CA ASP A 11 -5.30 -8.36 -14.10
C ASP A 11 -5.32 -9.44 -13.01
N ILE A 12 -4.64 -9.20 -11.89
CA ILE A 12 -4.63 -10.08 -10.71
C ILE A 12 -5.80 -9.74 -9.78
N ILE A 13 -6.10 -8.44 -9.59
CA ILE A 13 -7.15 -7.97 -8.67
C ILE A 13 -8.55 -8.20 -9.25
N TYR A 14 -8.73 -7.93 -10.54
CA TYR A 14 -10.03 -7.92 -11.20
C TYR A 14 -10.81 -9.25 -11.09
N PRO A 15 -10.19 -10.42 -11.28
CA PRO A 15 -10.88 -11.70 -11.11
C PRO A 15 -11.38 -11.96 -9.69
N LEU A 16 -10.80 -11.29 -8.68
CA LEU A 16 -11.13 -11.47 -7.26
C LEU A 16 -12.26 -10.54 -6.78
N MET A 17 -12.70 -9.60 -7.62
CA MET A 17 -13.79 -8.68 -7.28
C MET A 17 -15.11 -9.43 -7.07
N THR A 18 -15.99 -8.88 -6.25
CA THR A 18 -17.27 -9.47 -5.80
C THR A 18 -18.12 -10.02 -6.96
N LYS A 19 -18.24 -9.27 -8.07
CA LYS A 19 -19.01 -9.70 -9.27
C LYS A 19 -18.35 -10.85 -10.05
N ARG A 20 -17.06 -11.10 -9.84
CA ARG A 20 -16.24 -12.08 -10.59
C ARG A 20 -15.91 -13.32 -9.76
N CYS A 21 -15.84 -13.18 -8.43
CA CYS A 21 -15.58 -14.29 -7.51
C CYS A 21 -16.64 -14.33 -6.39
N PRO A 22 -17.83 -14.92 -6.64
CA PRO A 22 -18.88 -15.04 -5.64
C PRO A 22 -18.42 -15.75 -4.36
N ALA A 23 -17.45 -16.66 -4.46
CA ALA A 23 -16.89 -17.38 -3.31
C ALA A 23 -16.15 -16.49 -2.31
N LEU A 24 -15.74 -15.28 -2.73
CA LEU A 24 -15.03 -14.29 -1.92
C LEU A 24 -15.88 -13.06 -1.56
N VAL A 25 -17.19 -13.11 -1.79
CA VAL A 25 -18.14 -12.09 -1.31
C VAL A 25 -18.08 -12.03 0.22
N ASP A 26 -18.05 -10.81 0.77
CA ASP A 26 -17.99 -10.50 2.20
C ASP A 26 -16.78 -11.11 2.94
N LYS A 27 -15.73 -11.52 2.21
CA LYS A 27 -14.48 -12.03 2.76
C LYS A 27 -13.34 -11.03 2.48
N PRO A 28 -12.52 -10.70 3.49
CA PRO A 28 -11.38 -9.80 3.28
C PRO A 28 -10.34 -10.43 2.35
N LYS A 29 -9.84 -9.61 1.40
CA LYS A 29 -8.91 -9.99 0.33
C LYS A 29 -7.61 -9.19 0.48
N LEU A 30 -6.58 -9.82 1.03
CA LEU A 30 -5.29 -9.19 1.31
C LEU A 30 -4.31 -9.54 0.18
N ILE A 31 -3.73 -8.54 -0.46
CA ILE A 31 -2.75 -8.73 -1.55
C ILE A 31 -1.51 -7.88 -1.27
N PHE A 32 -0.34 -8.51 -1.24
CA PHE A 32 0.93 -7.84 -0.98
C PHE A 32 1.87 -7.97 -2.19
N PHE A 33 2.18 -6.84 -2.83
CA PHE A 33 3.02 -6.78 -4.02
C PHE A 33 4.47 -6.40 -3.65
N GLN A 34 5.33 -7.43 -3.61
CA GLN A 34 6.78 -7.27 -3.56
C GLN A 34 7.35 -7.20 -4.99
N CYS A 35 7.32 -6.01 -5.58
CA CYS A 35 7.89 -5.73 -6.89
C CYS A 35 8.27 -4.25 -7.01
N CYS A 36 9.23 -3.94 -7.89
CA CYS A 36 9.52 -2.55 -8.26
C CYS A 36 8.31 -1.94 -8.97
N ARG A 37 8.03 -0.66 -8.69
CA ARG A 37 6.97 0.10 -9.37
C ARG A 37 7.53 1.23 -10.22
N GLY A 38 8.82 1.14 -10.53
CA GLY A 38 9.59 2.01 -11.39
C GLY A 38 11.08 1.73 -11.18
N SER A 39 11.91 2.70 -11.55
CA SER A 39 13.37 2.55 -11.59
C SER A 39 14.10 3.56 -10.71
N GLU A 40 13.37 4.45 -10.02
CA GLU A 40 13.97 5.47 -9.17
C GLU A 40 14.40 4.89 -7.81
N PRO A 41 15.58 5.25 -7.29
CA PRO A 41 15.95 4.88 -5.93
C PRO A 41 15.00 5.55 -4.92
N PRO A 42 14.54 4.84 -3.87
CA PRO A 42 13.57 5.38 -2.89
C PRO A 42 14.10 6.56 -2.06
N TYR A 43 15.40 6.83 -2.12
CA TYR A 43 16.04 7.99 -1.52
C TYR A 43 16.75 8.78 -2.62
N HIS A 44 16.30 10.01 -2.88
CA HIS A 44 17.09 10.96 -3.64
C HIS A 44 18.33 11.27 -2.81
N VAL A 45 19.50 10.76 -3.20
CA VAL A 45 20.77 11.27 -2.67
C VAL A 45 21.00 12.63 -3.32
N THR A 46 20.30 13.65 -2.83
CA THR A 46 20.73 15.03 -3.04
C THR A 46 21.94 15.22 -2.15
N LYS A 47 23.14 15.23 -2.74
CA LYS A 47 24.31 15.82 -2.10
C LYS A 47 24.04 17.31 -1.92
N GLU A 48 23.32 17.68 -0.87
CA GLU A 48 23.28 19.01 -0.25
C GLU A 48 22.24 18.99 0.87
N GLN A 49 22.73 19.11 2.10
CA GLN A 49 21.92 19.40 3.27
C GLN A 49 21.36 20.82 3.10
N VAL A 50 20.05 20.96 2.98
CA VAL A 50 19.38 22.26 3.15
C VAL A 50 18.36 22.09 4.26
N ALA A 51 18.53 22.92 5.30
CA ALA A 51 17.71 22.96 6.49
C ALA A 51 16.22 23.09 6.14
N VAL A 52 15.39 22.23 6.72
CA VAL A 52 13.93 22.34 6.63
C VAL A 52 13.49 23.26 7.77
N PRO A 53 12.76 24.36 7.51
CA PRO A 53 12.19 25.17 8.57
C PRO A 53 11.10 24.35 9.29
N GLU A 54 11.07 24.44 10.61
CA GLU A 54 9.99 23.87 11.44
C GLU A 54 8.63 24.44 10.98
N LEU A 55 7.74 23.56 10.50
CA LEU A 55 6.35 23.94 10.26
C LEU A 55 5.50 23.47 11.45
N ASN A 56 4.92 24.47 12.10
CA ASN A 56 4.01 24.40 13.23
C ASN A 56 2.81 23.49 12.98
N ASP A 57 2.66 22.50 13.84
CA ASP A 57 1.50 21.61 13.88
C ASP A 57 0.30 22.35 14.50
N SER A 58 -0.60 22.82 13.66
CA SER A 58 -1.92 23.33 14.09
C SER A 58 -2.88 23.28 12.92
N LEU A 59 -3.50 22.11 12.70
CA LEU A 59 -4.70 22.00 11.87
C LEU A 59 -5.89 21.57 12.73
N THR A 60 -6.75 22.55 12.98
CA THR A 60 -8.07 22.43 13.60
C THR A 60 -8.94 21.45 12.82
N VAL A 61 -9.49 20.45 13.51
CA VAL A 61 -10.48 19.50 12.97
C VAL A 61 -11.79 20.26 12.70
N GLN A 62 -12.08 20.48 11.42
CA GLN A 62 -13.41 20.87 10.94
C GLN A 62 -14.03 19.63 10.29
N ASN A 63 -14.99 19.02 11.00
CA ASN A 63 -15.77 17.88 10.51
C ASN A 63 -16.66 18.34 9.35
N ASN A 64 -16.32 17.98 8.12
CA ASN A 64 -17.22 17.98 6.98
C ASN A 64 -16.89 16.76 6.11
N ASP A 65 -17.81 15.80 6.04
CA ASP A 65 -17.74 14.56 5.25
C ASP A 65 -17.70 14.86 3.74
N THR A 66 -16.57 15.38 3.27
CA THR A 66 -16.32 15.59 1.85
C THR A 66 -15.21 14.64 1.46
N ILE A 67 -15.55 13.60 0.70
CA ILE A 67 -14.57 12.67 0.14
C ILE A 67 -13.65 13.48 -0.78
N GLN A 68 -12.44 13.79 -0.32
CA GLN A 68 -11.39 14.35 -1.16
C GLN A 68 -10.76 13.21 -1.96
N ILE A 69 -10.82 13.29 -3.29
CA ILE A 69 -10.22 12.32 -4.21
C ILE A 69 -9.32 13.07 -5.18
N ASP A 70 -8.05 12.69 -5.26
CA ASP A 70 -7.01 13.35 -6.06
C ASP A 70 -7.10 13.07 -7.58
N GLY A 71 -8.25 12.60 -8.07
CA GLY A 71 -8.43 12.14 -9.46
C GLY A 71 -9.75 12.58 -10.11
N LYS A 72 -9.71 12.77 -11.44
CA LYS A 72 -10.90 13.13 -12.24
C LYS A 72 -11.86 11.94 -12.35
N ILE A 73 -12.92 11.95 -11.55
CA ILE A 73 -14.04 11.03 -11.72
C ILE A 73 -14.91 11.51 -12.89
N LEU A 74 -15.04 10.70 -13.94
CA LEU A 74 -15.93 10.99 -15.09
C LEU A 74 -17.41 10.84 -14.72
N THR A 75 -17.74 10.06 -13.68
CA THR A 75 -19.08 9.83 -13.14
C THR A 75 -19.03 9.34 -11.69
N ALA A 76 -19.84 9.91 -10.79
CA ALA A 76 -19.86 9.52 -9.37
C ALA A 76 -20.00 7.99 -9.19
N PRO A 77 -19.23 7.36 -8.27
CA PRO A 77 -19.28 5.92 -8.08
C PRO A 77 -20.65 5.51 -7.53
N THR A 78 -21.30 4.55 -8.19
CA THR A 78 -22.56 3.98 -7.71
C THR A 78 -22.30 3.07 -6.51
N ALA A 79 -23.33 2.83 -5.67
CA ALA A 79 -23.24 1.88 -4.57
C ALA A 79 -22.79 0.48 -5.03
N GLU A 80 -23.14 0.06 -6.25
CA GLU A 80 -22.64 -1.18 -6.85
C GLU A 80 -21.15 -1.15 -7.18
N THR A 81 -20.62 -0.02 -7.65
CA THR A 81 -19.19 0.17 -7.89
C THR A 81 -18.41 0.12 -6.59
N ILE A 82 -18.94 0.72 -5.52
CA ILE A 82 -18.33 0.72 -4.18
C ILE A 82 -18.29 -0.70 -3.59
N LYS A 83 -19.40 -1.46 -3.69
CA LYS A 83 -19.43 -2.89 -3.31
C LYS A 83 -18.57 -3.80 -4.19
N GLY A 84 -18.23 -3.35 -5.40
CA GLY A 84 -17.37 -4.10 -6.32
C GLY A 84 -15.91 -4.16 -5.87
N VAL A 85 -15.45 -3.14 -5.13
CA VAL A 85 -14.06 -2.99 -4.65
C VAL A 85 -13.99 -3.09 -3.12
N SER A 86 -15.12 -3.27 -2.43
CA SER A 86 -15.13 -3.48 -0.99
C SER A 86 -14.34 -4.75 -0.62
N ASP A 87 -13.72 -4.72 0.56
CA ASP A 87 -12.97 -5.82 1.18
C ASP A 87 -11.54 -6.10 0.67
N PHE A 88 -10.93 -5.23 -0.14
CA PHE A 88 -9.51 -5.37 -0.50
C PHE A 88 -8.59 -4.57 0.42
N LEU A 89 -7.48 -5.18 0.82
CA LEU A 89 -6.32 -4.51 1.39
C LEU A 89 -5.10 -4.80 0.50
N ILE A 90 -4.57 -3.78 -0.15
CA ILE A 90 -3.45 -3.93 -1.08
C ILE A 90 -2.23 -3.20 -0.54
N GLY A 91 -1.18 -3.96 -0.21
CA GLY A 91 0.11 -3.42 0.20
C GLY A 91 1.11 -3.47 -0.96
N TYR A 92 1.78 -2.36 -1.22
CA TYR A 92 2.90 -2.30 -2.16
C TYR A 92 4.21 -2.10 -1.40
N SER A 93 5.27 -2.79 -1.82
CA SER A 93 6.59 -2.64 -1.20
C SER A 93 7.25 -1.26 -1.39
N THR A 94 6.73 -0.46 -2.32
CA THR A 94 7.23 0.87 -2.64
C THR A 94 6.15 1.74 -3.29
N SER A 95 6.35 3.05 -3.29
CA SER A 95 5.49 4.01 -4.01
C SER A 95 5.66 3.86 -5.53
N PRO A 96 4.66 4.25 -6.34
CA PRO A 96 4.82 4.30 -7.80
C PRO A 96 6.08 5.08 -8.20
N GLY A 97 6.83 4.61 -9.20
CA GLY A 97 8.07 5.24 -9.68
C GLY A 97 9.36 4.66 -9.07
N PHE A 98 9.27 4.03 -7.90
CA PHE A 98 10.45 3.64 -7.14
C PHE A 98 10.79 2.14 -7.26
N VAL A 99 12.06 1.82 -7.04
CA VAL A 99 12.55 0.44 -6.90
C VAL A 99 12.17 -0.14 -5.54
N SER A 100 12.14 -1.47 -5.47
CA SER A 100 11.90 -2.22 -4.23
C SER A 100 13.17 -2.97 -3.82
N GLY A 101 13.58 -2.81 -2.56
CA GLY A 101 14.87 -3.27 -2.04
C GLY A 101 14.89 -4.73 -1.58
N ARG A 102 15.99 -5.42 -1.87
CA ARG A 102 16.30 -6.78 -1.39
C ARG A 102 17.79 -6.93 -1.09
N THR A 103 18.12 -7.61 0.00
CA THR A 103 19.49 -7.98 0.37
C THR A 103 19.67 -9.51 0.30
N SER A 104 20.85 -10.01 0.67
CA SER A 104 21.09 -11.45 0.88
C SER A 104 20.19 -12.05 1.96
N CYS A 105 19.69 -11.23 2.90
CA CYS A 105 18.75 -11.64 3.94
C CYS A 105 17.28 -11.62 3.51
N GLY A 106 16.97 -11.15 2.29
CA GLY A 106 15.60 -11.11 1.75
C GLY A 106 15.10 -9.69 1.43
N SER A 107 13.83 -9.58 1.05
CA SER A 107 13.18 -8.28 0.80
C SER A 107 13.03 -7.51 2.11
N HIS A 108 13.33 -6.21 2.13
CA HIS A 108 13.07 -5.38 3.31
C HIS A 108 11.58 -5.36 3.67
N TYR A 109 10.72 -5.18 2.66
CA TYR A 109 9.28 -5.13 2.84
C TYR A 109 8.71 -6.43 3.44
N ILE A 110 9.11 -7.59 2.90
CA ILE A 110 8.62 -8.89 3.39
C ILE A 110 9.16 -9.20 4.78
N GLN A 111 10.43 -8.90 5.06
CA GLN A 111 11.00 -9.08 6.40
C GLN A 111 10.22 -8.28 7.45
N ILE A 112 9.96 -6.99 7.17
CA ILE A 112 9.21 -6.13 8.08
C ILE A 112 7.76 -6.60 8.20
N LEU A 113 7.10 -6.95 7.09
CA LEU A 113 5.73 -7.48 7.09
C LEU A 113 5.62 -8.72 7.98
N CYS A 114 6.49 -9.72 7.80
CA CYS A 114 6.53 -10.91 8.63
C CYS A 114 6.79 -10.56 10.10
N GLN A 115 7.73 -9.65 10.35
CA GLN A 115 8.09 -9.24 11.71
C GLN A 115 6.92 -8.58 12.46
N VAL A 116 6.18 -7.66 11.82
CA VAL A 116 5.02 -7.00 12.45
C VAL A 116 3.85 -7.97 12.61
N LEU A 117 3.60 -8.85 11.62
CA LEU A 117 2.57 -9.88 11.72
C LEU A 117 2.86 -10.85 12.88
N CYS A 118 4.08 -11.39 12.97
CA CYS A 118 4.45 -12.31 14.05
C CYS A 118 4.32 -11.69 15.44
N ARG A 119 4.52 -10.38 15.57
CA ARG A 119 4.42 -9.67 16.85
C ARG A 119 2.99 -9.27 17.22
N HIS A 120 2.15 -9.00 16.24
CA HIS A 120 0.89 -8.30 16.47
C HIS A 120 -0.37 -9.03 15.94
N ALA A 121 -0.24 -10.19 15.30
CA ALA A 121 -1.39 -10.91 14.75
C ALA A 121 -2.35 -11.47 15.80
N GLN A 122 -1.92 -11.59 17.06
CA GLN A 122 -2.75 -12.13 18.14
C GLN A 122 -3.57 -11.06 18.87
N ASP A 123 -3.13 -9.80 18.82
CA ASP A 123 -3.64 -8.69 19.65
C ASP A 123 -4.10 -7.47 18.83
N CYS A 124 -3.89 -7.45 17.51
CA CYS A 124 -4.25 -6.32 16.66
C CYS A 124 -4.96 -6.76 15.37
N ASN A 125 -5.80 -5.88 14.83
CA ASN A 125 -6.35 -6.07 13.49
C ASN A 125 -5.30 -5.72 12.42
N ILE A 126 -5.48 -6.20 11.18
CA ILE A 126 -4.47 -6.05 10.12
C ILE A 126 -4.11 -4.58 9.81
N ILE A 127 -5.07 -3.65 9.92
CA ILE A 127 -4.81 -2.22 9.65
C ILE A 127 -3.89 -1.65 10.73
N GLU A 128 -4.15 -1.97 12.00
CA GLU A 128 -3.27 -1.61 13.12
C GLU A 128 -1.87 -2.22 12.97
N ILE A 129 -1.79 -3.50 12.59
CA ILE A 129 -0.51 -4.19 12.39
C ILE A 129 0.33 -3.47 11.32
N LEU A 130 -0.27 -3.12 10.18
CA LEU A 130 0.42 -2.42 9.09
C LEU A 130 0.77 -0.98 9.45
N GLY A 131 -0.03 -0.32 10.30
CA GLY A 131 0.28 1.00 10.86
C GLY A 131 1.44 1.01 11.86
N LYS A 132 1.77 -0.13 12.47
CA LYS A 132 2.89 -0.28 13.43
C LYS A 132 4.26 -0.39 12.75
N TYR A 133 4.38 0.05 11.50
CA TYR A 133 5.66 0.22 10.83
C TYR A 133 6.54 1.20 11.60
N ARG A 134 7.58 0.70 12.27
CA ARG A 134 8.70 1.53 12.69
C ARG A 134 9.84 1.31 11.72
N PRO A 135 10.27 2.32 10.94
CA PRO A 135 11.59 2.24 10.34
C PRO A 135 12.56 2.07 11.50
N LEU A 136 13.34 0.99 11.51
CA LEU A 136 14.49 0.90 12.39
C LEU A 136 15.32 2.15 12.11
N SER A 137 15.39 3.06 13.09
CA SER A 137 16.37 4.13 13.08
C SER A 137 17.70 3.46 12.79
N LEU A 138 18.29 3.74 11.64
CA LEU A 138 19.67 3.38 11.34
C LEU A 138 20.50 4.00 12.47
N THR A 139 20.91 3.15 13.40
CA THR A 139 21.79 3.52 14.51
C THR A 139 23.21 3.19 14.08
#